data_AF-A0A4R8GZC4-F1
#
_entry.id   AF-A0A4R8GZC4-F1
#
_cell.length_a   1.000
_cell.length_b   1.000
_cell.length_c   1.000
_cell.angle_alpha   90.00
_cell.angle_beta   90.00
_cell.angle_gamma   90.00
#
_symmetry.space_group_name_H-M   'P 1'
#
loop_
_entity.id
_entity.type
_entity.pdbx_description
1 polymer ?
#
loop_
_entity_poly.entity_id
_entity_poly.type
_entity_poly.pdbx_seq_one_letter_code
_entity_poly.pdbx_strand_id
1 'polypeptide(L)'
;MEYILFVAGIVIIFISLFLTHRAQSDNDQYFLENEMISEVRILKKDLESKLENISKNKNDFNHILNNELNNNVQKKELAILNEKLEELIFKVEEFEFKLEGISERLNHSNNLSKLDNIEKTPLNNADKNNEYQEIKKLIDQGLSIVEVAQKLDMGSREVELIYKFNSRREI
;
A
#
# COMPACT_ATOMS: atom_id res chain seq x y z
N MET A 1 118.27 -3.29 -13.24
CA MET A 1 117.41 -2.37 -14.03
C MET A 1 116.37 -3.14 -14.85
N GLU A 2 116.73 -4.21 -15.56
CA GLU A 2 115.82 -4.96 -16.45
C GLU A 2 114.62 -5.63 -15.74
N TYR A 3 114.82 -6.22 -14.56
CA TYR A 3 113.73 -6.85 -13.79
C TYR A 3 112.64 -5.88 -13.33
N ILE A 4 112.98 -4.61 -13.09
CA ILE A 4 112.01 -3.59 -12.65
C ILE A 4 111.04 -3.27 -13.81
N LEU A 5 111.56 -3.23 -15.04
CA LEU A 5 110.78 -2.97 -16.24
C LEU A 5 109.83 -4.14 -16.56
N PHE A 6 110.27 -5.38 -16.34
CA PHE A 6 109.43 -6.56 -16.48
C PHE A 6 108.29 -6.60 -15.47
N VAL A 7 108.58 -6.32 -14.19
CA VAL A 7 107.55 -6.25 -13.13
C VAL A 7 106.56 -5.12 -13.40
N ALA A 8 107.03 -3.95 -13.84
CA ALA A 8 106.16 -2.83 -14.20
C ALA A 8 105.22 -3.19 -15.36
N GLY A 9 105.71 -3.92 -16.38
CA GLY A 9 104.90 -4.41 -17.49
C GLY A 9 103.78 -5.35 -17.04
N ILE A 10 104.09 -6.30 -16.14
CA ILE A 10 103.08 -7.22 -15.58
C ILE A 10 102.00 -6.45 -14.81
N VAL A 11 102.38 -5.48 -13.98
CA VAL A 11 101.44 -4.66 -13.21
C VAL A 11 100.50 -3.87 -14.13
N ILE A 12 101.01 -3.29 -15.22
CA ILE A 12 100.18 -2.56 -16.20
C ILE A 12 99.17 -3.50 -16.88
N ILE A 13 99.56 -4.73 -17.22
CA ILE A 13 98.66 -5.73 -17.81
C ILE A 13 97.55 -6.09 -16.82
N PHE A 14 97.89 -6.33 -15.54
CA PHE A 14 96.89 -6.61 -14.51
C PHE A 14 95.92 -5.45 -14.27
N ILE A 15 96.42 -4.21 -14.23
CA ILE A 15 95.56 -3.02 -14.09
C ILE A 15 94.63 -2.87 -15.30
N SER A 16 95.13 -3.11 -16.51
CA SER A 16 94.33 -3.03 -17.74
C SER A 16 93.22 -4.09 -17.74
N LEU A 17 93.55 -5.34 -17.40
CA LEU A 17 92.58 -6.43 -17.24
C LEU A 17 91.53 -6.12 -16.18
N PHE A 18 91.96 -5.58 -15.04
CA PHE A 18 91.06 -5.22 -13.93
C PHE A 18 90.09 -4.11 -14.32
N LEU A 19 90.57 -3.07 -15.03
CA LEU A 19 89.74 -1.97 -15.53
C LEU A 19 88.72 -2.46 -16.57
N THR A 20 89.15 -3.31 -17.51
CA THR A 20 88.25 -3.89 -18.52
C THR A 20 87.16 -4.76 -17.88
N HIS A 21 87.52 -5.61 -16.92
CA HIS A 21 86.56 -6.47 -16.24
C HIS A 21 85.52 -5.66 -15.46
N ARG A 22 85.95 -4.61 -14.76
CA ARG A 22 85.05 -3.72 -14.01
C ARG A 22 84.10 -2.96 -14.93
N ALA A 23 84.61 -2.40 -16.04
CA ALA A 23 83.79 -1.68 -17.00
C ALA A 23 82.72 -2.58 -17.67
N GLN A 24 83.02 -3.85 -17.89
CA GLN A 24 82.08 -4.80 -18.45
C GLN A 24 80.98 -5.18 -17.45
N SER A 25 81.33 -5.41 -16.19
CA SER A 25 80.38 -5.69 -15.11
C SER A 25 79.37 -4.55 -14.88
N ASP A 26 79.83 -3.30 -14.94
CA ASP A 26 78.95 -2.14 -14.74
C ASP A 26 77.93 -2.03 -15.90
N ASN A 27 78.36 -2.24 -17.15
CA ASN A 27 77.49 -2.22 -18.32
C ASN A 27 76.40 -3.31 -18.26
N ASP A 28 76.77 -4.54 -17.92
CA ASP A 28 75.83 -5.66 -17.83
C ASP A 28 74.73 -5.40 -16.78
N GLN A 29 75.09 -4.74 -15.68
CA GLN A 29 74.14 -4.36 -14.64
C GLN A 29 73.14 -3.29 -15.12
N TYR A 30 73.58 -2.31 -15.92
CA TYR A 30 72.68 -1.32 -16.53
C TYR A 30 71.72 -1.94 -17.55
N PHE A 31 72.16 -2.94 -18.33
CA PHE A 31 71.28 -3.65 -19.25
C PHE A 31 70.22 -4.45 -18.50
N LEU A 32 70.61 -5.19 -17.46
CA LEU A 32 69.70 -5.99 -16.66
C LEU A 32 68.66 -5.12 -15.92
N GLU A 33 69.09 -3.98 -15.36
CA GLU A 33 68.19 -3.04 -14.68
C GLU A 33 67.13 -2.49 -15.65
N ASN A 34 67.53 -2.11 -16.86
CA ASN A 34 66.60 -1.59 -17.87
C ASN A 34 65.62 -2.66 -18.37
N GLU A 35 66.06 -3.89 -18.53
CA GLU A 35 65.21 -5.03 -18.89
C GLU A 35 64.16 -5.29 -17.79
N MET A 36 64.60 -5.37 -16.53
CA MET A 36 63.70 -5.54 -15.39
C MET A 36 62.68 -4.40 -15.27
N ILE A 37 63.09 -3.14 -15.47
CA ILE A 37 62.16 -1.99 -15.45
C ILE A 37 61.10 -2.11 -16.55
N SER A 38 61.47 -2.64 -17.72
CA SER A 38 60.53 -2.85 -18.83
C SER A 38 59.50 -3.93 -18.51
N GLU A 39 59.93 -5.05 -17.91
CA GLU A 39 59.05 -6.13 -17.48
C GLU A 39 58.09 -5.67 -16.39
N VAL A 40 58.59 -4.93 -15.39
CA VAL A 40 57.76 -4.32 -14.33
C VAL A 40 56.70 -3.39 -14.93
N ARG A 41 57.05 -2.62 -15.95
CA ARG A 41 56.10 -1.73 -16.64
C ARG A 41 55.02 -2.53 -17.39
N ILE A 42 55.38 -3.64 -18.04
CA ILE A 42 54.44 -4.52 -18.73
C ILE A 42 53.49 -5.17 -17.73
N LEU A 43 54.03 -5.73 -16.64
CA LEU A 43 53.26 -6.32 -15.53
C LEU A 43 52.28 -5.31 -14.93
N LYS A 44 52.74 -4.08 -14.69
CA LYS A 44 51.88 -2.99 -14.19
C LYS A 44 50.72 -2.73 -15.16
N LYS A 45 50.99 -2.63 -16.46
CA LYS A 45 49.97 -2.37 -17.48
C LYS A 45 48.96 -3.53 -17.59
N ASP A 46 49.42 -4.77 -17.50
CA ASP A 46 48.54 -5.96 -17.50
C ASP A 46 47.62 -5.96 -16.26
N LEU A 47 48.17 -5.67 -15.07
CA LEU A 47 47.40 -5.53 -13.84
C LEU A 47 46.37 -4.41 -13.91
N GLU A 48 46.73 -3.23 -14.44
CA GLU A 48 45.80 -2.12 -14.63
C GLU A 48 44.66 -2.50 -15.57
N SER A 49 44.95 -3.19 -16.68
CA SER A 49 43.92 -3.66 -17.61
C SER A 49 42.98 -4.69 -17.00
N LYS A 50 43.51 -5.62 -16.18
CA LYS A 50 42.71 -6.61 -15.43
C LYS A 50 41.83 -5.91 -14.39
N LEU A 51 42.34 -4.91 -13.69
CA LEU A 51 41.58 -4.14 -12.72
C LEU A 51 40.45 -3.34 -13.39
N GLU A 52 40.72 -2.72 -14.54
CA GLU A 52 39.70 -2.01 -15.32
C GLU A 52 38.59 -2.94 -15.79
N ASN A 53 38.94 -4.14 -16.27
CA ASN A 53 37.96 -5.16 -16.68
C ASN A 53 37.11 -5.66 -15.51
N ILE A 54 37.70 -5.86 -14.34
CA ILE A 54 36.96 -6.22 -13.12
C ILE A 54 36.01 -5.08 -12.70
N SER A 55 36.46 -3.83 -12.78
CA SER A 55 35.64 -2.66 -12.48
C SER A 55 34.45 -2.52 -13.44
N LYS A 56 34.66 -2.73 -14.74
CA LYS A 56 33.58 -2.77 -15.74
C LYS A 56 32.57 -3.88 -15.44
N ASN A 57 33.04 -5.09 -15.17
CA ASN A 57 32.17 -6.22 -14.81
C ASN A 57 31.40 -5.98 -13.50
N LYS A 58 31.98 -5.27 -12.53
CA LYS A 58 31.28 -4.87 -11.30
C LYS A 58 30.13 -3.90 -11.60
N ASN A 59 30.31 -2.99 -12.55
CA ASN A 59 29.25 -2.07 -12.99
C ASN A 59 28.14 -2.83 -13.73
N ASP A 60 28.48 -3.83 -14.54
CA ASP A 60 27.50 -4.70 -15.21
C ASP A 60 26.71 -5.52 -14.18
N PHE A 61 27.37 -6.07 -13.17
CA PHE A 61 26.71 -6.78 -12.07
C PHE A 61 25.80 -5.86 -11.24
N ASN A 62 26.25 -4.65 -10.91
CA ASN A 62 25.41 -3.66 -10.21
C ASN A 62 24.23 -3.22 -11.07
N HIS A 63 24.40 -3.13 -12.39
CA HIS A 63 23.32 -2.82 -13.31
C HIS A 63 22.30 -3.96 -13.36
N ILE A 64 22.75 -5.22 -13.42
CA ILE A 64 21.87 -6.41 -13.35
C ILE A 64 21.11 -6.44 -12.02
N LEU A 65 21.81 -6.23 -10.89
CA LEU A 65 21.17 -6.22 -9.57
C LEU A 65 20.14 -5.11 -9.44
N ASN A 66 20.47 -3.88 -9.86
CA ASN A 66 19.53 -2.76 -9.81
C ASN A 66 18.34 -2.97 -10.75
N ASN A 67 18.55 -3.61 -11.90
CA ASN A 67 17.50 -3.87 -12.86
C ASN A 67 16.55 -4.98 -12.38
N GLU A 68 17.02 -5.93 -11.58
CA GLU A 68 16.20 -6.95 -10.90
C GLU A 68 15.51 -6.38 -9.64
N LEU A 69 16.17 -5.45 -8.93
CA LEU A 69 15.63 -4.81 -7.73
C LEU A 69 14.54 -3.75 -8.03
N ASN A 70 14.63 -3.02 -9.15
CA ASN A 70 13.67 -1.96 -9.50
C ASN A 70 12.44 -2.46 -10.27
N ASN A 71 12.49 -3.63 -10.90
CA ASN A 71 11.49 -3.99 -11.89
C ASN A 71 10.52 -5.08 -11.43
N ASN A 72 9.27 -4.64 -11.36
CA ASN A 72 8.13 -5.28 -12.01
C ASN A 72 7.25 -6.23 -11.21
N VAL A 73 7.71 -6.94 -10.19
CA VAL A 73 6.78 -7.78 -9.41
C VAL A 73 6.18 -6.98 -8.25
N GLN A 74 7.02 -6.46 -7.37
CA GLN A 74 6.57 -5.78 -6.15
C GLN A 74 5.79 -4.49 -6.44
N LYS A 75 6.20 -3.70 -7.45
CA LYS A 75 5.50 -2.47 -7.79
C LYS A 75 4.09 -2.73 -8.38
N LYS A 76 3.90 -3.84 -9.10
CA LYS A 76 2.60 -4.23 -9.65
C LYS A 76 1.69 -4.81 -8.57
N GLU A 77 2.23 -5.64 -7.69
CA GLU A 77 1.49 -6.19 -6.56
C GLU A 77 1.04 -5.09 -5.59
N LEU A 78 1.89 -4.11 -5.30
CA LEU A 78 1.55 -2.95 -4.48
C LEU A 78 0.46 -2.09 -5.12
N ALA A 79 0.50 -1.90 -6.45
CA ALA A 79 -0.55 -1.16 -7.16
C ALA A 79 -1.91 -1.88 -7.10
N ILE A 80 -1.92 -3.19 -7.34
CA ILE A 80 -3.14 -4.03 -7.26
C ILE A 80 -3.68 -4.05 -5.82
N LEU A 81 -2.80 -4.09 -4.82
CA LEU A 81 -3.20 -4.06 -3.43
C LEU A 81 -3.81 -2.72 -3.03
N ASN A 82 -3.23 -1.60 -3.48
CA ASN A 82 -3.76 -0.27 -3.23
C ASN A 82 -5.14 -0.08 -3.88
N GLU A 83 -5.33 -0.54 -5.11
CA GLU A 83 -6.64 -0.48 -5.79
C GLU A 83 -7.72 -1.26 -5.03
N LYS A 84 -7.39 -2.48 -4.57
CA LYS A 84 -8.30 -3.28 -3.75
C LYS A 84 -8.60 -2.65 -2.38
N LEU A 85 -7.63 -1.93 -1.82
CA LEU A 85 -7.78 -1.26 -0.54
C LEU A 85 -8.72 -0.04 -0.69
N GLU A 86 -8.59 0.72 -1.77
CA GLU A 86 -9.52 1.80 -2.11
C GLU A 86 -10.95 1.29 -2.32
N GLU A 87 -11.13 0.17 -3.05
CA GLU A 87 -12.45 -0.44 -3.23
C GLU A 87 -13.07 -0.90 -1.90
N LEU A 88 -12.24 -1.42 -0.97
CA LEU A 88 -12.69 -1.84 0.35
C LEU A 88 -13.10 -0.65 1.22
N ILE A 89 -12.31 0.44 1.20
CA ILE A 89 -12.65 1.69 1.90
C ILE A 89 -14.01 2.19 1.42
N PHE A 90 -14.22 2.25 0.10
CA PHE A 90 -15.49 2.71 -0.46
C PHE A 90 -16.67 1.85 0.00
N LYS A 91 -16.52 0.53 0.04
CA LYS A 91 -17.56 -0.38 0.55
C LYS A 91 -17.83 -0.17 2.04
N VAL A 92 -16.79 0.05 2.85
CA VAL A 92 -16.93 0.31 4.29
C VAL A 92 -17.68 1.62 4.52
N GLU A 93 -17.32 2.68 3.80
CA GLU A 93 -18.04 3.97 3.85
C GLU A 93 -19.51 3.81 3.46
N GLU A 94 -19.80 3.02 2.42
CA GLU A 94 -21.18 2.70 2.02
C GLU A 94 -21.95 1.94 3.12
N PHE A 95 -21.27 1.00 3.80
CA PHE A 95 -21.85 0.28 4.94
C PHE A 95 -22.08 1.18 6.15
N GLU A 96 -21.15 2.08 6.46
CA GLU A 96 -21.31 3.07 7.53
C GLU A 96 -22.50 3.97 7.25
N PHE A 97 -22.64 4.49 6.03
CA PHE A 97 -23.78 5.30 5.62
C PHE A 97 -25.10 4.54 5.75
N LYS A 98 -25.14 3.27 5.34
CA LYS A 98 -26.33 2.41 5.50
C LYS A 98 -26.64 2.15 6.98
N LEU A 99 -25.63 1.90 7.81
CA LEU A 99 -25.77 1.68 9.24
C LEU A 99 -26.29 2.94 9.96
N GLU A 100 -25.78 4.11 9.58
CA GLU A 100 -26.25 5.38 10.11
C GLU A 100 -27.71 5.63 9.72
N GLY A 101 -28.08 5.39 8.45
CA GLY A 101 -29.48 5.46 8.01
C GLY A 101 -30.40 4.46 8.73
N ILE A 102 -29.90 3.27 9.08
CA ILE A 102 -30.65 2.29 9.89
C ILE A 102 -30.74 2.75 11.35
N SER A 103 -29.67 3.30 11.91
CA SER A 103 -29.62 3.83 13.28
C SER A 103 -30.59 5.01 13.44
N GLU A 104 -30.61 5.94 12.49
CA GLU A 104 -31.57 7.04 12.46
C GLU A 104 -33.02 6.55 12.37
N ARG A 105 -33.29 5.55 11.53
CA ARG A 105 -34.62 4.91 11.43
C ARG A 105 -35.00 4.20 12.72
N LEU A 106 -34.08 3.50 13.36
CA LEU A 106 -34.31 2.86 14.65
C LEU A 106 -34.55 3.88 15.74
N ASN A 107 -33.78 4.97 15.78
CA ASN A 107 -33.96 6.07 16.73
C ASN A 107 -35.29 6.79 16.50
N HIS A 108 -35.70 7.01 15.24
CA HIS A 108 -37.03 7.51 14.92
C HIS A 108 -38.13 6.52 15.32
N SER A 109 -37.93 5.22 15.12
CA SER A 109 -38.90 4.19 15.55
C SER A 109 -38.98 4.05 17.08
N ASN A 110 -37.86 4.26 17.78
CA ASN A 110 -37.79 4.26 19.23
C ASN A 110 -38.38 5.55 19.83
N ASN A 111 -38.28 6.66 19.12
CA ASN A 111 -38.97 7.91 19.48
C ASN A 111 -40.47 7.82 19.16
N LEU A 112 -40.87 7.14 18.08
CA LEU A 112 -42.26 6.82 17.77
C LEU A 112 -42.86 5.83 18.79
N SER A 113 -42.12 4.81 19.22
CA SER A 113 -42.59 3.88 20.26
C SER A 113 -42.58 4.50 21.66
N LYS A 114 -41.79 5.55 21.90
CA LYS A 114 -41.93 6.41 23.09
C LYS A 114 -43.10 7.38 22.97
N LEU A 115 -43.42 7.90 21.77
CA LEU A 115 -44.64 8.69 21.54
C LEU A 115 -45.90 7.82 21.68
N ASP A 116 -45.91 6.58 21.20
CA ASP A 116 -47.00 5.61 21.39
C ASP A 116 -47.16 5.17 22.86
N ASN A 117 -46.17 5.45 23.71
CA ASN A 117 -46.25 5.25 25.15
C ASN A 117 -46.58 6.53 25.93
N ILE A 118 -46.74 7.68 25.25
CA ILE A 118 -47.29 8.92 25.82
C ILE A 118 -48.68 9.14 25.20
N GLU A 119 -49.57 8.17 25.37
CA GLU A 119 -51.04 8.37 25.47
C GLU A 119 -51.71 7.03 25.83
N LYS A 120 -51.29 6.45 26.96
CA LYS A 120 -52.23 5.65 27.76
C LYS A 120 -52.98 6.60 28.68
N THR A 121 -53.73 7.51 28.09
CA THR A 121 -54.93 8.03 28.73
C THR A 121 -55.83 6.82 28.98
N PRO A 122 -56.29 6.57 30.22
CA PRO A 122 -57.24 5.51 30.47
C PRO A 122 -58.57 5.92 29.82
N LEU A 123 -58.71 5.66 28.51
CA LEU A 123 -59.96 5.86 27.81
C LEU A 123 -60.91 4.77 28.30
N ASN A 124 -61.89 5.21 29.08
CA ASN A 124 -62.99 4.43 29.61
C ASN A 124 -63.57 3.54 28.49
N ASN A 125 -63.57 2.21 28.68
CA ASN A 125 -64.15 1.26 27.73
C ASN A 125 -65.68 1.45 27.52
N ALA A 126 -66.31 2.40 28.22
CA ALA A 126 -67.69 2.79 28.07
C ALA A 126 -67.95 3.64 26.81
N ASP A 127 -67.01 4.52 26.41
CA ASP A 127 -67.24 5.49 25.33
C ASP A 127 -67.17 4.84 23.93
N LYS A 128 -66.27 3.86 23.74
CA LYS A 128 -66.11 3.13 22.46
C LYS A 128 -67.36 2.36 22.01
N ASN A 129 -68.22 1.97 22.95
CA ASN A 129 -69.45 1.27 22.63
C ASN A 129 -70.54 2.26 22.15
N ASN A 130 -70.53 3.50 22.65
CA ASN A 130 -71.43 4.55 22.19
C ASN A 130 -71.07 5.01 20.77
N GLU A 131 -69.77 5.23 20.51
CA GLU A 131 -69.28 5.65 19.19
C GLU A 131 -69.61 4.61 18.09
N TYR A 132 -69.46 3.31 18.38
CA TYR A 132 -69.87 2.27 17.43
C TYR A 132 -71.36 2.30 17.14
N GLN A 133 -72.22 2.49 18.15
CA GLN A 133 -73.66 2.53 17.95
C GLN A 133 -74.10 3.74 17.12
N GLU A 134 -73.48 4.89 17.34
CA GLU A 134 -73.73 6.09 16.54
C GLU A 134 -73.27 5.92 15.08
N ILE A 135 -72.06 5.39 14.87
CA ILE A 135 -71.54 5.08 13.53
C ILE A 135 -72.44 4.07 12.82
N LYS A 136 -72.82 2.97 13.49
CA LYS A 136 -73.69 1.93 12.95
C LYS A 136 -75.05 2.50 12.55
N LYS A 137 -75.67 3.33 13.38
CA LYS A 137 -76.96 3.98 13.08
C LYS A 137 -76.88 4.89 11.85
N LEU A 138 -75.80 5.65 11.69
CA LEU A 138 -75.62 6.53 10.54
C LEU A 138 -75.36 5.74 9.24
N ILE A 139 -74.60 4.65 9.32
CA ILE A 139 -74.40 3.73 8.18
C ILE A 139 -75.71 3.02 7.81
N ASP A 140 -76.50 2.56 8.79
CA ASP A 140 -77.81 1.93 8.58
C ASP A 140 -78.83 2.92 7.98
N GLN A 141 -78.63 4.23 8.18
CA GLN A 141 -79.40 5.30 7.53
C GLN A 141 -78.98 5.56 6.06
N GLY A 142 -77.99 4.82 5.56
CA GLY A 142 -77.51 4.89 4.17
C GLY A 142 -76.38 5.90 3.94
N LEU A 143 -75.77 6.46 5.00
CA LEU A 143 -74.63 7.36 4.86
C LEU A 143 -73.34 6.59 4.57
N SER A 144 -72.48 7.18 3.75
CA SER A 144 -71.13 6.67 3.49
C SER A 144 -70.20 6.95 4.67
N ILE A 145 -69.14 6.14 4.81
CA ILE A 145 -68.13 6.29 5.88
C ILE A 145 -67.55 7.71 5.94
N VAL A 146 -67.40 8.37 4.78
CA VAL A 146 -66.87 9.74 4.68
C VAL A 146 -67.85 10.77 5.24
N GLU A 147 -69.14 10.61 4.99
CA GLU A 147 -70.19 11.49 5.52
C GLU A 147 -70.37 11.29 7.03
N VAL A 148 -70.25 10.05 7.50
CA VAL A 148 -70.25 9.74 8.94
C VAL A 148 -69.06 10.38 9.64
N ALA A 149 -67.87 10.29 9.05
CA ALA A 149 -66.66 10.92 9.55
C ALA A 149 -66.80 12.43 9.65
N GLN A 150 -67.35 13.09 8.61
CA GLN A 150 -67.61 14.54 8.65
C GLN A 150 -68.64 14.93 9.72
N LYS A 151 -69.67 14.10 9.94
CA LYS A 151 -70.75 14.39 10.88
C LYS A 151 -70.33 14.20 12.34
N LEU A 152 -69.44 13.26 12.59
CA LEU A 152 -68.90 12.94 13.91
C LEU A 152 -67.57 13.65 14.21
N ASP A 153 -67.07 14.48 13.29
CA ASP A 153 -65.75 15.11 13.37
C ASP A 153 -64.61 14.10 13.62
N MET A 154 -64.72 12.92 12.97
CA MET A 154 -63.80 11.80 13.09
C MET A 154 -63.01 11.60 11.79
N GLY A 155 -61.88 10.90 11.87
CA GLY A 155 -61.16 10.49 10.66
C GLY A 155 -61.93 9.40 9.89
N SER A 156 -61.99 9.47 8.55
CA SER A 156 -62.61 8.39 7.74
C SER A 156 -62.01 7.00 8.04
N ARG A 157 -60.71 6.98 8.35
CA ARG A 157 -59.98 5.77 8.75
C ARG A 157 -60.41 5.28 10.13
N GLU A 158 -60.66 6.19 11.05
CA GLU A 158 -61.07 5.90 12.42
C GLU A 158 -62.48 5.29 12.44
N VAL A 159 -63.42 5.90 11.72
CA VAL A 159 -64.79 5.37 11.54
C VAL A 159 -64.75 3.97 10.93
N GLU A 160 -63.94 3.77 9.89
CA GLU A 160 -63.76 2.46 9.24
C GLU A 160 -63.27 1.39 10.23
N LEU A 161 -62.27 1.74 11.04
CA LEU A 161 -61.71 0.83 12.04
C LEU A 161 -62.73 0.52 13.14
N ILE A 162 -63.39 1.54 13.71
CA ILE A 162 -64.39 1.34 14.78
C ILE A 162 -65.53 0.44 14.30
N TYR A 163 -66.06 0.70 13.10
CA TYR A 163 -67.11 -0.14 12.52
C TYR A 163 -66.62 -1.57 12.29
N LYS A 164 -65.51 -1.75 11.57
CA LYS A 164 -64.99 -3.08 11.19
C LYS A 164 -64.55 -3.93 12.38
N PHE A 165 -63.99 -3.33 13.42
CA PHE A 165 -63.54 -4.06 14.61
C PHE A 165 -64.72 -4.53 15.47
N ASN A 166 -65.78 -3.74 15.57
CA ASN A 166 -66.92 -4.08 16.42
C ASN A 166 -67.98 -4.93 15.70
N SER A 167 -68.19 -4.77 14.37
CA SER A 167 -69.09 -5.65 13.61
C SER A 167 -68.65 -7.12 13.61
N ARG A 168 -67.35 -7.39 13.85
CA ARG A 168 -66.82 -8.75 13.99
C ARG A 168 -67.14 -9.41 15.34
N ARG A 169 -67.54 -8.61 16.34
CA ARG A 169 -67.87 -9.09 17.69
C ARG A 169 -69.37 -9.37 17.88
N GLU A 170 -70.20 -9.03 16.91
CA GLU A 170 -71.66 -9.28 16.92
C GLU A 170 -72.06 -10.60 16.23
N ILE A 171 -71.09 -11.45 15.83
CA ILE A 171 -71.30 -12.78 15.22
C ILE A 171 -71.07 -13.88 16.26
#